data_AF-A0A9E4VMG8-F1
#
_entry.id   AF-A0A9E4VMG8-F1
#
_cell.length_a   1.000
_cell.length_b   1.000
_cell.length_c   1.000
_cell.angle_alpha   90.00
_cell.angle_beta   90.00
_cell.angle_gamma   90.00
#
_symmetry.space_group_name_H-M   'P 1'
#
loop_
_entity.id
_entity.type
_entity.pdbx_description
1 polymer ?
#
loop_
_entity_poly.entity_id
_entity_poly.type
_entity_poly.pdbx_seq_one_letter_code
_entity_poly.pdbx_strand_id
1 'polypeptide(L)'
;MNRIYLMFEDLGFPTTYFIAINTLVIEQCTSEIRALPIPKFLTWRSRRWMSGDPGTIFVDTDYRGPESFSTDLTGRVFEGGTVTYVALQAAYWMGFQEVILVGVDHRYSTAGPANAMVVSQSDDPDHFDPEYFGRGFRWQLPDLEASERSYRLARAAFEADGRRIVDATVGGQLEVFPKIDYKSLFAGQGDA
;
A
#
# COMPACT_ATOMS: atom_id res chain seq x y z
N MET A 1 -2.25 -2.31 -4.22
CA MET A 1 -2.66 -1.36 -3.17
C MET A 1 -3.33 -0.14 -3.82
N ASN A 2 -4.28 0.53 -3.14
CA ASN A 2 -4.98 1.74 -3.61
C ASN A 2 -5.48 1.65 -5.07
N ARG A 3 -4.80 2.22 -6.08
CA ARG A 3 -5.25 2.13 -7.48
C ARG A 3 -4.35 1.26 -8.36
N ILE A 4 -3.64 0.29 -7.78
CA ILE A 4 -2.79 -0.67 -8.53
C ILE A 4 -3.53 -1.38 -9.68
N TYR A 5 -4.85 -1.50 -9.59
CA TYR A 5 -5.66 -2.18 -10.59
C TYR A 5 -5.62 -1.50 -11.96
N LEU A 6 -5.23 -0.22 -12.03
CA LEU A 6 -5.00 0.49 -13.29
C LEU A 6 -3.88 -0.17 -14.11
N MET A 7 -2.93 -0.84 -13.47
CA MET A 7 -1.80 -1.51 -14.13
C MET A 7 -2.06 -2.98 -14.49
N PHE A 8 -3.24 -3.54 -14.16
CA PHE A 8 -3.46 -4.98 -14.31
C PHE A 8 -3.46 -5.44 -15.77
N GLU A 9 -3.92 -4.59 -16.70
CA GLU A 9 -3.86 -4.88 -18.13
C GLU A 9 -2.40 -4.98 -18.62
N ASP A 10 -1.56 -4.00 -18.26
CA ASP A 10 -0.14 -3.97 -18.62
C ASP A 10 0.67 -5.10 -17.97
N LEU A 11 0.33 -5.46 -16.73
CA LEU A 11 0.93 -6.61 -16.04
C LEU A 11 0.52 -7.95 -16.64
N GLY A 12 -0.65 -8.02 -17.29
CA GLY A 12 -1.24 -9.26 -17.79
C GLY A 12 -1.84 -10.17 -16.71
N PHE A 13 -1.89 -9.73 -15.45
CA PHE A 13 -2.50 -10.48 -14.34
C PHE A 13 -2.97 -9.55 -13.19
N PRO A 14 -4.00 -9.94 -12.41
CA PRO A 14 -4.40 -9.24 -11.20
C PRO A 14 -3.55 -9.65 -9.98
N THR A 15 -3.57 -8.85 -8.92
CA THR A 15 -2.96 -9.25 -7.64
C THR A 15 -3.83 -10.29 -6.91
N THR A 16 -3.21 -11.16 -6.10
CA THR A 16 -3.95 -12.13 -5.25
C THR A 16 -4.83 -11.45 -4.22
N TYR A 17 -4.36 -10.33 -3.66
CA TYR A 17 -5.09 -9.52 -2.68
C TYR A 17 -5.05 -8.05 -3.06
N PHE A 18 -6.09 -7.33 -2.70
CA PHE A 18 -6.16 -5.87 -2.82
C PHE A 18 -6.25 -5.24 -1.44
N ILE A 19 -5.53 -4.13 -1.21
CA ILE A 19 -5.56 -3.40 0.06
C ILE A 19 -5.68 -1.91 -0.21
N ALA A 20 -6.62 -1.25 0.47
CA ALA A 20 -6.78 0.20 0.46
C ALA A 20 -7.30 0.70 1.81
N ILE A 21 -6.71 1.79 2.31
CA ILE A 21 -7.07 2.39 3.61
C ILE A 21 -7.44 3.86 3.50
N ASN A 22 -7.05 4.54 2.43
CA ASN A 22 -7.42 5.94 2.22
C ASN A 22 -8.90 6.03 1.82
N THR A 23 -9.71 6.64 2.68
CA THR A 23 -11.15 6.75 2.46
C THR A 23 -11.52 7.61 1.25
N LEU A 24 -10.69 8.59 0.85
CA LEU A 24 -10.92 9.38 -0.35
C LEU A 24 -10.76 8.53 -1.61
N VAL A 25 -9.75 7.64 -1.63
CA VAL A 25 -9.54 6.70 -2.74
C VAL A 25 -10.71 5.74 -2.82
N ILE A 26 -11.10 5.13 -1.69
CA ILE A 26 -12.20 4.15 -1.69
C ILE A 26 -13.53 4.80 -2.08
N GLU A 27 -13.82 6.00 -1.59
CA GLU A 27 -15.02 6.77 -1.95
C GLU A 27 -15.10 7.04 -3.45
N GLN A 28 -14.03 7.56 -4.04
CA GLN A 28 -14.04 8.01 -5.44
C GLN A 28 -13.95 6.83 -6.42
N CYS A 29 -13.31 5.74 -6.03
CA CYS A 29 -13.09 4.54 -6.85
C CYS A 29 -14.02 3.38 -6.47
N THR A 30 -15.16 3.63 -5.81
CA THR A 30 -16.02 2.56 -5.28
C THR A 30 -16.46 1.57 -6.36
N SER A 31 -16.88 2.06 -7.54
CA SER A 31 -17.32 1.20 -8.65
C SER A 31 -16.19 0.30 -9.16
N GLU A 32 -15.01 0.87 -9.41
CA GLU A 32 -13.82 0.16 -9.88
C GLU A 32 -13.37 -0.88 -8.86
N ILE A 33 -13.27 -0.49 -7.57
CA ILE A 33 -12.87 -1.39 -6.49
C ILE A 33 -13.86 -2.54 -6.37
N ARG A 34 -15.18 -2.30 -6.40
CA ARG A 34 -16.20 -3.37 -6.33
C ARG A 34 -16.13 -4.34 -7.51
N ALA A 35 -15.72 -3.87 -8.69
CA ALA A 35 -15.57 -4.72 -9.87
C ALA A 35 -14.39 -5.69 -9.78
N LEU A 36 -13.42 -5.47 -8.87
CA LEU A 36 -12.27 -6.35 -8.74
C LEU A 36 -12.71 -7.74 -8.21
N PRO A 37 -12.41 -8.84 -8.94
CA PRO A 37 -12.83 -10.20 -8.58
C PRO A 37 -11.89 -10.88 -7.56
N ILE A 38 -11.19 -10.07 -6.75
CA ILE A 38 -10.17 -10.52 -5.81
C ILE A 38 -10.55 -10.10 -4.38
N PRO A 39 -10.06 -10.80 -3.33
CA PRO A 39 -10.29 -10.40 -1.95
C PRO A 39 -9.66 -9.03 -1.64
N LYS A 40 -10.39 -8.22 -0.87
CA LYS A 40 -10.07 -6.81 -0.62
C LYS A 40 -10.00 -6.53 0.88
N PHE A 41 -8.84 -6.15 1.41
CA PHE A 41 -8.70 -5.65 2.77
C PHE A 41 -8.89 -4.14 2.78
N LEU A 42 -10.03 -3.68 3.27
CA LEU A 42 -10.40 -2.26 3.27
C LEU A 42 -10.56 -1.74 4.69
N THR A 43 -10.20 -0.47 4.95
CA THR A 43 -10.48 0.14 6.25
C THR A 43 -11.98 0.05 6.59
N TRP A 44 -12.33 -0.34 7.82
CA TRP A 44 -13.70 -0.34 8.33
C TRP A 44 -14.38 1.03 8.22
N ARG A 45 -13.59 2.11 8.17
CA ARG A 45 -14.06 3.48 7.98
C ARG A 45 -14.71 3.68 6.61
N SER A 46 -14.45 2.79 5.64
CA SER A 46 -15.02 2.82 4.29
C SER A 46 -16.32 2.00 4.11
N ARG A 47 -16.80 1.33 5.16
CA ARG A 47 -17.92 0.37 5.08
C ARG A 47 -19.19 0.92 4.46
N ARG A 48 -19.44 2.23 4.55
CA ARG A 48 -20.64 2.86 3.95
C ARG A 48 -20.69 2.75 2.42
N TRP A 49 -19.54 2.66 1.77
CA TRP A 49 -19.43 2.53 0.31
C TRP A 49 -19.27 1.07 -0.14
N MET A 50 -18.65 0.26 0.72
CA MET A 50 -18.27 -1.12 0.41
C MET A 50 -19.21 -2.17 1.04
N SER A 51 -20.27 -1.74 1.73
CA SER A 51 -21.26 -2.67 2.30
C SER A 51 -21.86 -3.56 1.21
N GLY A 52 -22.03 -4.84 1.54
CA GLY A 52 -22.59 -5.85 0.64
C GLY A 52 -21.66 -6.30 -0.49
N ASP A 53 -20.41 -5.83 -0.56
CA ASP A 53 -19.42 -6.42 -1.47
C ASP A 53 -18.91 -7.75 -0.89
N PRO A 54 -19.15 -8.91 -1.54
CA PRO A 54 -18.80 -10.22 -1.00
C PRO A 54 -17.29 -10.46 -0.93
N GLY A 55 -16.49 -9.70 -1.69
CA GLY A 55 -15.03 -9.80 -1.70
C GLY A 55 -14.35 -8.90 -0.66
N THR A 56 -15.09 -8.11 0.11
CA THR A 56 -14.52 -7.15 1.06
C THR A 56 -14.37 -7.74 2.46
N ILE A 57 -13.15 -7.70 2.96
CA ILE A 57 -12.76 -7.96 4.34
C ILE A 57 -12.44 -6.61 4.98
N PHE A 58 -13.19 -6.23 5.99
CA PHE A 58 -12.91 -4.98 6.68
C PHE A 58 -11.84 -5.15 7.76
N VAL A 59 -10.89 -4.24 7.77
CA VAL A 59 -9.83 -4.14 8.78
C VAL A 59 -10.13 -2.92 9.67
N ASP A 60 -10.13 -3.08 10.99
CA ASP A 60 -10.24 -1.94 11.90
C ASP A 60 -8.90 -1.17 11.90
N THR A 61 -8.87 -0.03 11.22
CA THR A 61 -7.64 0.77 11.07
C THR A 61 -7.78 2.12 11.77
N ASP A 62 -6.68 2.59 12.37
CA ASP A 62 -6.57 3.90 13.00
C ASP A 62 -5.24 4.58 12.66
N TYR A 63 -5.22 5.90 12.76
CA TYR A 63 -4.08 6.78 12.49
C TYR A 63 -3.90 7.83 13.59
N ARG A 64 -4.67 7.76 14.68
CA ARG A 64 -4.61 8.69 15.82
C ARG A 64 -4.00 8.08 17.08
N GLY A 65 -4.04 6.76 17.21
CA GLY A 65 -3.41 6.03 18.31
C GLY A 65 -1.89 6.00 18.26
N PRO A 66 -1.25 5.35 19.24
CA PRO A 66 0.20 5.17 19.28
C PRO A 66 0.73 4.48 18.02
N GLU A 67 1.86 4.97 17.50
CA GLU A 67 2.59 4.29 16.42
C GLU A 67 2.96 2.87 16.88
N SER A 68 2.45 1.86 16.19
CA SER A 68 2.61 0.44 16.57
C SER A 68 2.55 -0.45 15.33
N PHE A 69 3.12 -1.65 15.44
CA PHE A 69 3.00 -2.70 14.44
C PHE A 69 2.11 -3.81 14.98
N SER A 70 0.99 -4.09 14.31
CA SER A 70 0.13 -5.21 14.69
C SER A 70 0.60 -6.49 14.01
N THR A 71 0.74 -7.54 14.82
CA THR A 71 0.98 -8.91 14.38
C THR A 71 -0.32 -9.69 14.14
N ASP A 72 -1.47 -9.11 14.53
CA ASP A 72 -2.81 -9.70 14.41
C ASP A 72 -3.78 -8.74 13.71
N LEU A 73 -4.24 -9.13 12.51
CA LEU A 73 -5.17 -8.33 11.71
C LEU A 73 -6.63 -8.42 12.17
N THR A 74 -6.94 -9.30 13.15
CA THR A 74 -8.29 -9.37 13.75
C THR A 74 -8.55 -8.25 14.75
N GLY A 75 -7.49 -7.61 15.25
CA GLY A 75 -7.54 -6.42 16.08
C GLY A 75 -7.47 -5.12 15.29
N ARG A 76 -7.27 -4.01 16.02
CA ARG A 76 -7.03 -2.71 15.42
C ARG A 76 -5.59 -2.57 14.95
N VAL A 77 -5.39 -2.03 13.75
CA VAL A 77 -4.06 -1.77 13.18
C VAL A 77 -3.79 -0.29 12.96
N PHE A 78 -2.53 0.11 13.13
CA PHE A 78 -2.09 1.48 12.87
C PHE A 78 -1.73 1.65 11.39
N GLU A 79 -2.18 2.74 10.77
CA GLU A 79 -2.03 2.95 9.32
C GLU A 79 -0.65 3.43 8.89
N GLY A 80 0.09 4.09 9.78
CA GLY A 80 1.47 4.48 9.53
C GLY A 80 1.70 5.45 8.37
N GLY A 81 0.68 6.20 7.96
CA GLY A 81 0.78 7.19 6.88
C GLY A 81 0.84 6.60 5.46
N THR A 82 0.76 5.27 5.31
CA THR A 82 0.88 4.60 4.00
C THR A 82 0.14 3.26 3.97
N VAL A 83 -0.54 3.00 2.84
CA VAL A 83 -1.21 1.70 2.61
C VAL A 83 -0.21 0.53 2.62
N THR A 84 1.04 0.77 2.25
CA THR A 84 2.10 -0.24 2.27
C THR A 84 2.35 -0.76 3.68
N TYR A 85 2.24 0.09 4.70
CA TYR A 85 2.45 -0.33 6.09
C TYR A 85 1.35 -1.28 6.60
N VAL A 86 0.10 -1.05 6.20
CA VAL A 86 -1.00 -1.98 6.47
C VAL A 86 -0.84 -3.28 5.68
N ALA A 87 -0.34 -3.21 4.44
CA ALA A 87 -0.01 -4.40 3.66
C ALA A 87 1.09 -5.25 4.32
N LEU A 88 2.10 -4.62 4.92
CA LEU A 88 3.15 -5.32 5.68
C LEU A 88 2.60 -6.01 6.92
N GLN A 89 1.69 -5.37 7.66
CA GLN A 89 1.00 -6.00 8.81
C GLN A 89 0.13 -7.18 8.36
N ALA A 90 -0.59 -7.05 7.24
CA ALA A 90 -1.36 -8.15 6.68
C ALA A 90 -0.47 -9.33 6.24
N ALA A 91 0.65 -9.07 5.56
CA ALA A 91 1.61 -10.10 5.16
C ALA A 91 2.21 -10.81 6.37
N TYR A 92 2.56 -10.06 7.42
CA TYR A 92 3.05 -10.66 8.67
C TYR A 92 1.99 -11.58 9.28
N TRP A 93 0.75 -11.12 9.41
CA TRP A 93 -0.35 -11.89 10.00
C TRP A 93 -0.65 -13.17 9.22
N MET A 94 -0.55 -13.11 7.89
CA MET A 94 -0.70 -14.28 7.00
C MET A 94 0.47 -15.26 7.06
N GLY A 95 1.54 -14.95 7.79
CA GLY A 95 2.67 -15.86 8.01
C GLY A 95 3.78 -15.78 6.94
N PHE A 96 3.77 -14.76 6.07
CA PHE A 96 4.85 -14.57 5.11
C PHE A 96 6.19 -14.34 5.83
N GLN A 97 7.21 -15.09 5.43
CA GLN A 97 8.56 -15.03 5.99
C GLN A 97 9.44 -13.99 5.29
N GLU A 98 9.11 -13.69 4.04
CA GLU A 98 9.81 -12.73 3.21
C GLU A 98 8.81 -11.88 2.45
N VAL A 99 9.01 -10.56 2.50
CA VAL A 99 8.27 -9.58 1.71
C VAL A 99 9.24 -8.81 0.84
N ILE A 100 8.97 -8.78 -0.46
CA ILE A 100 9.75 -8.05 -1.45
C ILE A 100 8.89 -6.87 -1.92
N LEU A 101 9.38 -5.65 -1.70
CA LEU A 101 8.73 -4.44 -2.18
C LEU A 101 9.14 -4.15 -3.62
N VAL A 102 8.16 -3.77 -4.44
CA VAL A 102 8.35 -3.34 -5.84
C VAL A 102 7.46 -2.12 -6.07
N GLY A 103 8.03 -1.07 -6.67
CA GLY A 103 7.30 0.16 -6.99
C GLY A 103 7.09 1.10 -5.79
N VAL A 104 8.00 1.07 -4.81
CA VAL A 104 8.00 1.98 -3.66
C VAL A 104 9.02 3.11 -3.90
N ASP A 105 8.67 4.03 -4.79
CA ASP A 105 9.58 5.09 -5.23
C ASP A 105 9.98 6.04 -4.10
N HIS A 106 9.06 6.28 -3.16
CA HIS A 106 9.25 7.15 -1.97
C HIS A 106 9.76 8.56 -2.34
N ARG A 107 9.26 9.08 -3.45
CA ARG A 107 9.57 10.42 -3.98
C ARG A 107 8.29 11.05 -4.50
N TYR A 108 8.07 12.32 -4.15
CA TYR A 108 6.93 13.10 -4.63
C TYR A 108 7.41 14.49 -5.02
N SER A 109 6.88 15.02 -6.12
CA SER A 109 7.14 16.37 -6.61
C SER A 109 6.26 17.41 -5.90
N THR A 110 5.08 16.99 -5.44
CA THR A 110 4.14 17.87 -4.75
C THR A 110 4.51 18.05 -3.27
N ALA A 111 4.79 19.29 -2.86
CA ALA A 111 5.07 19.64 -1.48
C ALA A 111 3.85 20.28 -0.79
N GLY A 112 3.70 20.03 0.50
CA GLY A 112 2.70 20.67 1.35
C GLY A 112 2.60 20.00 2.71
N PRO A 113 1.67 20.44 3.57
CA PRO A 113 1.50 19.83 4.89
C PRO A 113 1.11 18.36 4.75
N ALA A 114 1.80 17.49 5.51
CA ALA A 114 1.54 16.06 5.54
C ALA A 114 0.05 15.77 5.78
N ASN A 115 -0.50 14.81 5.03
CA ASN A 115 -1.90 14.37 5.08
C ASN A 115 -2.95 15.44 4.73
N ALA A 116 -2.54 16.63 4.30
CA ALA A 116 -3.47 17.66 3.84
C ALA A 116 -4.25 17.17 2.62
N MET A 117 -5.57 17.33 2.67
CA MET A 117 -6.42 17.01 1.53
C MET A 117 -6.26 18.09 0.46
N VAL A 118 -5.96 17.67 -0.76
CA VAL A 118 -5.82 18.52 -1.95
C VAL A 118 -6.69 17.97 -3.08
N VAL A 119 -7.05 18.85 -4.01
CA VAL A 119 -7.72 18.48 -5.27
C VAL A 119 -6.70 18.58 -6.38
N SER A 120 -6.46 17.47 -7.08
CA SER A 120 -5.53 17.45 -8.20
C SER A 120 -6.00 18.39 -9.32
N GLN A 121 -5.06 19.14 -9.91
CA GLN A 121 -5.32 20.13 -10.96
C GLN A 121 -4.87 19.64 -12.35
N SER A 122 -4.06 18.58 -12.39
CA SER A 122 -3.42 18.04 -13.59
C SER A 122 -3.30 16.52 -13.50
N ASP A 123 -2.68 15.93 -14.51
CA ASP A 123 -2.17 14.57 -14.49
C ASP A 123 -1.20 14.39 -13.31
N ASP A 124 -1.11 13.16 -12.82
CA ASP A 124 -0.31 12.76 -11.67
C ASP A 124 1.12 12.36 -12.12
N PRO A 125 2.16 13.14 -11.77
CA PRO A 125 3.53 12.82 -12.13
C PRO A 125 4.22 11.89 -11.12
N ASP A 126 3.59 11.62 -9.98
CA ASP A 126 4.21 10.97 -8.82
C ASP A 126 3.83 9.48 -8.73
N HIS A 127 2.96 8.99 -9.61
CA HIS A 127 2.52 7.59 -9.68
C HIS A 127 2.72 6.99 -11.08
N PHE A 128 2.58 5.67 -11.19
CA PHE A 128 2.83 4.94 -12.44
C PHE A 128 1.83 5.24 -13.56
N ASP A 129 0.67 5.80 -13.21
CA ASP A 129 -0.41 6.13 -14.15
C ASP A 129 -0.75 7.62 -14.00
N PRO A 130 -0.77 8.41 -15.10
CA PRO A 130 -1.09 9.84 -15.04
C PRO A 130 -2.51 10.14 -14.53
N GLU A 131 -3.43 9.19 -14.63
CA GLU A 131 -4.80 9.29 -14.11
C GLU A 131 -4.91 8.81 -12.66
N TYR A 132 -3.83 8.35 -12.03
CA TYR A 132 -3.84 7.80 -10.67
C TYR A 132 -4.38 8.78 -9.62
N PHE A 133 -3.96 10.05 -9.67
CA PHE A 133 -4.66 11.17 -9.06
C PHE A 133 -4.87 12.28 -10.11
N GLY A 134 -5.51 11.93 -11.22
CA GLY A 134 -5.83 12.85 -12.31
C GLY A 134 -6.70 14.03 -11.89
N ARG A 135 -6.94 14.96 -12.82
CA ARG A 135 -7.64 16.24 -12.55
C ARG A 135 -8.97 16.03 -11.82
N GLY A 136 -9.16 16.77 -10.73
CA GLY A 136 -10.37 16.75 -9.92
C GLY A 136 -10.37 15.69 -8.80
N PHE A 137 -9.38 14.79 -8.78
CA PHE A 137 -9.27 13.77 -7.73
C PHE A 137 -8.89 14.39 -6.39
N ARG A 138 -9.62 14.05 -5.33
CA ARG A 138 -9.29 14.43 -3.96
C ARG A 138 -8.35 13.40 -3.34
N TRP A 139 -7.17 13.82 -2.90
CA TRP A 139 -6.21 12.93 -2.25
C TRP A 139 -5.49 13.65 -1.11
N GLN A 140 -4.69 12.90 -0.34
CA GLN A 140 -3.93 13.43 0.78
C GLN A 140 -2.45 13.42 0.43
N LEU A 141 -1.78 14.55 0.66
CA LEU A 141 -0.34 14.66 0.47
C LEU A 141 0.40 13.65 1.36
N PRO A 142 1.51 13.07 0.86
CA PRO A 142 2.24 12.02 1.56
C PRO A 142 2.86 12.53 2.86
N ASP A 143 2.92 11.65 3.86
CA ASP A 143 3.67 11.85 5.09
C ASP A 143 4.87 10.88 5.11
N LEU A 144 5.96 11.28 4.44
CA LEU A 144 7.14 10.43 4.28
C LEU A 144 7.82 10.13 5.61
N GLU A 145 7.88 11.11 6.51
CA GLU A 145 8.47 10.92 7.83
C GLU A 145 7.68 9.91 8.66
N ALA A 146 6.34 10.03 8.72
CA ALA A 146 5.50 9.05 9.41
C ALA A 146 5.58 7.66 8.76
N SER A 147 5.61 7.62 7.42
CA SER A 147 5.78 6.38 6.66
C SER A 147 7.09 5.68 7.03
N GLU A 148 8.21 6.41 7.10
CA GLU A 148 9.49 5.83 7.49
C GLU A 148 9.56 5.38 8.94
N ARG A 149 8.98 6.13 9.89
CA ARG A 149 8.87 5.67 11.29
C ARG A 149 8.12 4.34 11.35
N SER A 150 7.01 4.24 10.62
CA SER A 150 6.21 3.03 10.54
C SER A 150 6.96 1.89 9.86
N TYR A 151 7.64 2.13 8.74
CA TYR A 151 8.48 1.11 8.10
C TYR A 151 9.59 0.58 9.01
N ARG A 152 10.18 1.41 9.88
CA ARG A 152 11.15 0.95 10.89
C ARG A 152 10.49 0.02 11.93
N LEU A 153 9.26 0.29 12.35
CA LEU A 153 8.48 -0.61 13.21
C LEU A 153 8.19 -1.95 12.53
N ALA A 154 7.77 -1.92 11.25
CA ALA A 154 7.57 -3.15 10.47
C ALA A 154 8.86 -3.96 10.35
N ARG A 155 9.96 -3.31 10.00
CA ARG A 155 11.27 -3.96 9.89
C ARG A 155 11.65 -4.66 11.21
N ALA A 156 11.56 -3.95 12.33
CA ALA A 156 11.89 -4.50 13.64
C ALA A 156 11.00 -5.70 14.01
N ALA A 157 9.70 -5.64 13.71
CA ALA A 157 8.77 -6.75 13.98
C ALA A 157 9.07 -7.99 13.12
N PHE A 158 9.39 -7.80 11.84
CA PHE A 158 9.81 -8.91 10.98
C PHE A 158 11.12 -9.53 11.45
N GLU A 159 12.14 -8.70 11.72
CA GLU A 159 13.47 -9.16 12.14
C GLU A 159 13.43 -9.91 13.50
N ALA A 160 12.58 -9.46 14.44
CA ALA A 160 12.41 -10.13 15.73
C ALA A 160 11.93 -11.58 15.62
N ASP A 161 11.25 -11.92 14.52
CA ASP A 161 10.72 -13.24 14.22
C ASP A 161 11.57 -14.00 13.19
N GLY A 162 12.75 -13.50 12.83
CA GLY A 162 13.59 -14.10 11.78
C GLY A 162 13.00 -13.97 10.37
N ARG A 163 12.05 -13.06 10.17
CA ARG A 163 11.45 -12.73 8.86
C ARG A 163 12.17 -11.53 8.25
N ARG A 164 11.97 -11.29 6.95
CA ARG A 164 12.63 -10.17 6.26
C ARG A 164 11.71 -9.38 5.34
N ILE A 165 11.99 -8.08 5.25
CA ILE A 165 11.45 -7.18 4.23
C ILE A 165 12.65 -6.65 3.43
N VAL A 166 12.60 -6.76 2.12
CA VAL A 166 13.59 -6.21 1.19
C VAL A 166 12.92 -5.34 0.14
N ASP A 167 13.66 -4.38 -0.40
CA ASP A 167 13.17 -3.48 -1.44
C ASP A 167 13.89 -3.72 -2.77
N ALA A 168 13.12 -4.20 -3.76
CA ALA A 168 13.55 -4.44 -5.13
C ALA A 168 13.10 -3.32 -6.09
N THR A 169 12.63 -2.18 -5.58
CA THR A 169 12.20 -1.05 -6.40
C THR A 169 13.38 -0.47 -7.17
N VAL A 170 13.29 -0.49 -8.50
CA VAL A 170 14.32 0.06 -9.39
C VAL A 170 14.31 1.59 -9.27
N GLY A 171 15.40 2.16 -8.73
CA GLY A 171 15.55 3.62 -8.58
C GLY A 171 14.70 4.25 -7.47
N GLY A 172 14.07 3.45 -6.61
CA GLY A 172 13.30 3.92 -5.47
C GLY A 172 14.18 4.48 -4.35
N GLN A 173 13.72 5.54 -3.68
CA GLN A 173 14.47 6.33 -2.70
C GLN A 173 14.24 5.91 -1.24
N LEU A 174 13.46 4.86 -1.00
CA LEU A 174 13.24 4.35 0.35
C LEU A 174 14.49 3.62 0.87
N GLU A 175 15.07 4.10 1.97
CA GLU A 175 16.31 3.52 2.54
C GLU A 175 16.08 2.68 3.81
N VAL A 176 14.83 2.53 4.26
CA VAL A 176 14.51 1.82 5.52
C VAL A 176 14.77 0.31 5.41
N PHE A 177 14.49 -0.29 4.25
CA PHE A 177 14.65 -1.72 4.01
C PHE A 177 15.91 -2.00 3.18
N PRO A 178 16.61 -3.13 3.41
CA PRO A 178 17.73 -3.53 2.57
C PRO A 178 17.33 -3.63 1.09
N LYS A 179 18.14 -3.05 0.20
CA LYS A 179 17.94 -3.13 -1.25
C LYS A 179 18.35 -4.51 -1.78
N ILE A 180 17.63 -5.00 -2.78
CA ILE A 180 18.00 -6.16 -3.58
C ILE A 180 17.84 -5.84 -5.07
N ASP A 181 18.73 -6.34 -5.92
CA ASP A 181 18.58 -6.16 -7.36
C ASP A 181 17.36 -6.95 -7.85
N TYR A 182 16.43 -6.27 -8.51
CA TYR A 182 15.20 -6.88 -9.03
C TYR A 182 15.49 -8.08 -9.94
N LYS A 183 16.48 -7.98 -10.83
CA LYS A 183 16.81 -9.06 -11.78
C LYS A 183 17.39 -10.28 -11.10
N SER A 184 18.09 -10.10 -9.98
CA SER A 184 18.63 -11.20 -9.19
C SER A 184 17.56 -12.16 -8.64
N LEU A 185 16.31 -11.70 -8.47
CA LEU A 185 15.19 -12.52 -7.99
C LEU A 185 14.77 -13.62 -8.97
N PHE A 186 15.15 -13.50 -10.24
CA PHE A 186 14.80 -14.43 -11.33
C PHE A 186 16.02 -15.17 -11.88
N ALA A 187 17.22 -14.84 -11.40
CA ALA A 187 18.47 -15.47 -11.81
C ALA A 187 18.54 -16.90 -11.22
N GLY A 188 17.95 -17.86 -11.92
CA GLY A 188 17.79 -19.25 -11.49
C GLY A 188 16.52 -19.91 -12.01
N GLN A 189 15.58 -19.13 -12.55
CA GLN A 189 14.37 -19.61 -13.23
C GLN A 189 14.54 -19.54 -14.76
N GLY A 190 15.69 -19.98 -15.27
CA GLY A 190 15.90 -20.12 -16.72
C GLY A 190 15.05 -21.26 -17.25
N ASP A 191 14.20 -20.94 -18.23
CA ASP A 191 13.42 -21.79 -19.14
C ASP A 191 13.41 -23.30 -18.82
N ALA A 192 12.29 -23.75 -18.24
CA ALA A 192 11.83 -25.14 -18.32
C ALA A 192 10.58 -25.21 -19.20
#